data_AF-N8QYP8-F1
#
_entry.id   AF-N8QYP8-F1
#
_cell.length_a   1.000
_cell.length_b   1.000
_cell.length_c   1.000
_cell.angle_alpha   90.00
_cell.angle_beta   90.00
_cell.angle_gamma   90.00
#
_symmetry.space_group_name_H-M   'P 1'
#
loop_
_entity.id
_entity.type
_entity.pdbx_description
1 polymer ?
#
loop_
_entity_poly.entity_id
_entity_poly.type
_entity_poly.pdbx_seq_one_letter_code
_entity_poly.pdbx_strand_id
1 'polypeptide(L)'
;MGQTDFAEYITPSTKIVFYNYYFYDVPFLLQLKQPVYIVNEWDSVHSDSASLEIKDGLLFEPERKKYLWSEQQLKDALAQKQDLIVVSQPNNFATKDPSVKTLHYRNYDVFIFHPTK
;
A
#
# COMPACT_ATOMS: atom_id res chain seq x y z
N MET A 1 -14.00 -13.20 9.71
CA MET A 1 -12.78 -12.40 9.60
C MET A 1 -13.21 -10.94 9.64
N GLY A 2 -12.76 -10.19 10.63
CA GLY A 2 -12.95 -8.74 10.67
C GLY A 2 -12.19 -8.10 9.51
N GLN A 3 -12.67 -6.99 8.96
CA GLN A 3 -12.04 -6.35 7.79
C GLN A 3 -10.59 -5.91 8.06
N THR A 4 -10.16 -5.89 9.32
CA THR A 4 -8.83 -5.44 9.76
C THR A 4 -8.05 -6.53 10.49
N ASP A 5 -8.37 -7.81 10.32
CA ASP A 5 -7.68 -8.91 11.03
C ASP A 5 -6.16 -8.91 10.76
N PHE A 6 -5.72 -8.35 9.62
CA PHE A 6 -4.31 -8.19 9.28
C PHE A 6 -3.55 -7.15 10.11
N ALA A 7 -4.24 -6.37 10.95
CA ALA A 7 -3.62 -5.41 11.86
C ALA A 7 -2.61 -6.06 12.81
N GLU A 8 -2.79 -7.36 13.13
CA GLU A 8 -1.87 -8.12 13.98
C GLU A 8 -0.46 -8.26 13.39
N TYR A 9 -0.30 -8.10 12.07
CA TYR A 9 1.00 -8.19 11.37
C TYR A 9 1.70 -6.83 11.24
N ILE A 10 1.10 -5.75 11.73
CA ILE A 10 1.64 -4.39 11.60
C ILE A 10 2.57 -4.12 12.78
N THR A 11 3.85 -3.94 12.47
CA THR A 11 4.85 -3.43 13.42
C THR A 11 5.22 -1.98 13.08
N PRO A 12 5.92 -1.25 13.96
CA PRO A 12 6.37 0.11 13.68
C PRO A 12 7.31 0.24 12.47
N SER A 13 7.92 -0.86 11.98
CA SER A 13 8.76 -0.87 10.78
C SER A 13 8.01 -1.32 9.53
N THR A 14 6.81 -1.89 9.66
CA THR A 14 6.04 -2.40 8.51
C THR A 14 5.57 -1.25 7.63
N LYS A 15 5.91 -1.30 6.35
CA LYS A 15 5.38 -0.36 5.36
C LYS A 15 4.03 -0.83 4.86
N ILE A 16 2.98 -0.02 5.05
CA ILE A 16 1.68 -0.25 4.43
C ILE A 16 1.69 0.39 3.05
N VAL A 17 1.49 -0.42 2.01
CA VAL A 17 1.61 -0.02 0.62
C VAL A 17 0.27 -0.21 -0.08
N PHE A 18 -0.30 0.87 -0.62
CA PHE A 18 -1.51 0.84 -1.42
C PHE A 18 -1.16 0.73 -2.90
N TYR A 19 -1.65 -0.29 -3.58
CA TYR A 19 -1.32 -0.57 -4.97
C TYR A 19 -2.41 -0.05 -5.92
N ASN A 20 -2.06 0.92 -6.76
CA ASN A 20 -2.87 1.53 -7.82
C ASN A 20 -4.24 2.09 -7.38
N TYR A 21 -4.48 2.24 -6.07
CA TYR A 21 -5.73 2.76 -5.52
C TYR A 21 -5.50 3.32 -4.12
N TYR A 22 -6.14 4.44 -3.77
CA TYR A 22 -6.05 5.01 -2.42
C TYR A 22 -7.28 4.62 -1.57
N PHE A 23 -7.05 3.83 -0.52
CA PHE A 23 -8.08 3.40 0.42
C PHE A 23 -8.23 4.41 1.56
N TYR A 24 -9.24 5.28 1.48
CA TYR A 24 -9.44 6.36 2.47
C TYR A 24 -9.77 5.85 3.89
N ASP A 25 -10.45 4.71 3.99
CA ASP A 25 -10.95 4.11 5.22
C ASP A 25 -9.89 3.26 5.94
N VAL A 26 -9.05 2.54 5.20
CA VAL A 26 -8.07 1.60 5.75
C VAL A 26 -7.14 2.22 6.80
N PRO A 27 -6.50 3.39 6.59
CA PRO A 27 -5.63 3.99 7.60
C PRO A 27 -6.36 4.33 8.90
N PHE A 28 -7.62 4.76 8.79
CA PHE A 28 -8.46 5.10 9.94
C PHE A 28 -8.89 3.85 10.71
N LEU A 29 -9.37 2.83 9.99
CA LEU A 29 -9.80 1.56 10.59
C LEU A 29 -8.65 0.85 11.33
N LEU A 30 -7.44 0.96 10.81
CA LEU A 30 -6.22 0.43 11.42
C LEU A 30 -5.58 1.34 12.47
N GLN A 31 -6.11 2.55 12.67
CA GLN A 31 -5.53 3.59 13.53
C GLN A 31 -4.03 3.84 13.26
N LEU A 32 -3.63 3.81 11.99
CA LEU A 32 -2.22 3.93 11.60
C LEU A 32 -1.61 5.24 12.10
N LYS A 33 -0.47 5.14 12.78
CA LYS A 33 0.34 6.28 13.21
C LYS A 33 1.43 6.67 12.20
N GLN A 34 1.63 5.82 11.20
CA GLN A 34 2.64 5.97 10.16
C GLN A 34 1.99 6.22 8.81
N PRO A 35 2.66 6.97 7.92
CA PRO A 35 2.17 7.23 6.57
C PRO A 35 2.10 5.94 5.76
N VAL A 36 1.12 5.89 4.86
CA VAL A 36 1.02 4.85 3.84
C VAL A 36 1.87 5.22 2.62
N TYR A 37 2.38 4.21 1.95
CA TYR A 37 3.02 4.34 0.65
C TYR A 37 1.98 4.05 -0.42
N ILE A 38 2.06 4.74 -1.56
CA ILE A 38 1.10 4.58 -2.64
C ILE A 38 1.88 4.30 -3.92
N VAL A 39 1.62 3.15 -4.52
CA VAL A 39 2.22 2.73 -5.77
C VAL A 39 1.27 3.10 -6.89
N ASN A 40 1.75 3.87 -7.86
CA ASN A 40 0.99 4.24 -9.05
C ASN A 40 1.94 4.62 -10.21
N GLU A 41 1.39 4.74 -11.42
CA GLU A 41 2.05 5.38 -12.55
C GLU A 41 1.92 6.91 -12.45
N TRP A 42 2.60 7.52 -11.49
CA TRP A 42 2.44 8.95 -11.15
C TRP A 42 2.65 9.91 -12.34
N ASP A 43 3.49 9.53 -13.30
CA ASP A 43 3.73 10.31 -14.52
C ASP A 43 2.50 10.31 -15.45
N SER A 44 1.75 9.20 -15.48
CA SER A 44 0.54 8.98 -16.29
C SER A 44 -0.76 9.46 -15.62
N VAL A 45 -0.70 9.92 -14.37
CA VAL A 45 -1.88 10.44 -13.65
C VAL A 45 -2.29 11.79 -14.26
N HIS A 46 -3.40 11.76 -15.00
CA HIS A 46 -3.94 12.92 -15.73
C HIS A 46 -5.47 13.11 -15.60
N SER A 47 -6.19 12.20 -14.92
CA SER A 47 -7.65 12.26 -14.79
C SER A 47 -8.13 12.47 -13.35
N ASP A 48 -9.29 13.14 -13.21
CA ASP A 48 -9.97 13.48 -11.94
C ASP A 48 -10.18 12.25 -11.07
N SER A 49 -9.25 12.03 -10.15
CA SER A 49 -9.21 10.89 -9.23
C SER A 49 -8.42 11.26 -7.98
N ALA A 50 -8.55 10.44 -6.93
CA ALA A 50 -7.75 10.55 -5.71
C ALA A 50 -6.25 10.73 -5.98
N SER A 51 -5.73 10.08 -7.02
CA SER A 51 -4.33 10.16 -7.41
C SER A 51 -3.92 11.55 -7.89
N LEU A 52 -4.83 12.28 -8.57
CA LEU A 52 -4.58 13.65 -9.01
C LEU A 52 -4.56 14.61 -7.80
N GLU A 53 -5.52 14.47 -6.88
CA GLU A 53 -5.53 15.25 -5.63
C GLU A 53 -4.24 15.04 -4.82
N ILE A 54 -3.77 13.80 -4.71
CA ILE A 54 -2.51 13.47 -4.03
C ILE A 54 -1.31 14.09 -4.75
N LYS A 55 -1.27 14.02 -6.09
CA LYS A 55 -0.20 14.59 -6.91
C LYS A 55 -0.17 16.12 -6.79
N ASP A 56 -1.32 16.78 -6.83
CA ASP A 56 -1.43 18.23 -6.67
C ASP A 56 -1.09 18.68 -5.24
N GLY A 57 -1.42 17.87 -4.23
CA GLY A 57 -1.01 18.11 -2.85
C GLY A 57 0.50 18.23 -2.66
N LEU A 58 1.31 17.58 -3.52
CA LEU A 58 2.78 17.70 -3.48
C LEU A 58 3.28 19.11 -3.84
N LEU A 59 2.46 19.96 -4.46
CA LEU A 59 2.83 21.36 -4.68
C LEU A 59 2.99 22.13 -3.36
N PHE A 60 2.29 21.68 -2.32
CA PHE A 60 2.31 22.29 -0.99
C PHE A 60 3.18 21.51 0.00
N GLU A 61 3.28 20.18 -0.16
CA GLU A 61 4.05 19.28 0.72
C GLU A 61 5.01 18.39 -0.08
N PRO A 62 6.04 18.97 -0.73
CA PRO A 62 6.91 18.24 -1.67
C PRO A 62 7.70 17.10 -1.02
N GLU A 63 7.96 17.17 0.29
CA GLU A 63 8.63 16.13 1.06
C GLU A 63 7.83 14.82 1.15
N ARG A 64 6.50 14.89 0.90
CA ARG A 64 5.63 13.70 0.87
C ARG A 64 5.83 12.85 -0.38
N LYS A 65 6.54 13.35 -1.40
CA LYS A 65 6.87 12.62 -2.62
C LYS A 65 7.56 11.27 -2.34
N LYS A 66 8.30 11.15 -1.22
CA LYS A 66 8.94 9.89 -0.80
C LYS A 66 7.98 8.73 -0.50
N TYR A 67 6.69 9.03 -0.28
CA TYR A 67 5.64 8.04 -0.06
C TYR A 67 4.93 7.62 -1.35
N LEU A 68 5.18 8.33 -2.45
CA LEU A 68 4.63 8.02 -3.77
C LEU A 68 5.64 7.18 -4.53
N TRP A 69 5.37 5.88 -4.63
CA TRP A 69 6.26 4.91 -5.24
C TRP A 69 5.86 4.61 -6.68
N SER A 70 6.85 4.36 -7.52
CA SER A 70 6.65 3.67 -8.80
C SER A 70 6.55 2.16 -8.59
N GLU A 71 6.09 1.44 -9.62
CA GLU A 71 6.16 -0.02 -9.62
C GLU A 71 7.58 -0.55 -9.40
N GLN A 72 8.60 0.13 -9.95
CA GLN A 72 9.98 -0.29 -9.79
C GLN A 72 10.42 -0.20 -8.32
N GLN A 73 10.01 0.86 -7.61
CA GLN A 73 10.32 1.00 -6.19
C GLN A 73 9.64 -0.09 -5.34
N LEU A 74 8.42 -0.49 -5.69
CA LEU A 74 7.78 -1.65 -5.07
C LEU A 74 8.57 -2.94 -5.32
N LYS A 75 8.96 -3.20 -6.58
CA LYS A 75 9.77 -4.37 -6.97
C LYS A 75 11.10 -4.41 -6.21
N ASP A 76 11.77 -3.26 -6.08
CA ASP A 76 13.03 -3.15 -5.36
C ASP A 76 12.83 -3.38 -3.85
N ALA A 77 11.77 -2.84 -3.24
CA ALA A 77 11.46 -3.07 -1.83
C ALA A 77 11.16 -4.54 -1.52
N LEU A 78 10.43 -5.21 -2.42
CA LEU A 78 10.17 -6.65 -2.36
C LEU A 78 11.46 -7.47 -2.50
N ALA A 79 12.32 -7.14 -3.47
CA ALA A 79 13.59 -7.82 -3.69
C ALA A 79 14.56 -7.66 -2.50
N GLN A 80 14.52 -6.51 -1.84
CA GLN A 80 15.29 -6.22 -0.62
C GLN A 80 14.72 -6.87 0.65
N LYS A 81 13.63 -7.62 0.52
CA LYS A 81 12.94 -8.28 1.63
C LYS A 81 12.51 -7.33 2.74
N GLN A 82 12.04 -6.14 2.37
CA GLN A 82 11.51 -5.20 3.36
C GLN A 82 10.20 -5.75 3.96
N ASP A 83 9.93 -5.42 5.23
CA ASP A 83 8.66 -5.75 5.88
C ASP A 83 7.58 -4.84 5.33
N LEU A 84 6.68 -5.40 4.54
CA LEU A 84 5.63 -4.64 3.89
C LEU A 84 4.33 -5.43 3.77
N ILE A 85 3.23 -4.68 3.82
CA ILE A 85 1.89 -5.17 3.57
C ILE A 85 1.36 -4.41 2.37
N VAL A 86 1.07 -5.12 1.28
CA VAL A 86 0.45 -4.54 0.10
C VAL A 86 -1.07 -4.70 0.21
N VAL A 87 -1.79 -3.60 0.04
CA VAL A 87 -3.26 -3.57 -0.06
C VAL A 87 -3.61 -3.17 -1.49
N SER A 88 -4.42 -3.97 -2.16
CA SER A 88 -4.86 -3.70 -3.53
C SER A 88 -6.36 -3.85 -3.68
N GLN A 89 -6.92 -3.31 -4.75
CA GLN A 89 -8.26 -3.71 -5.14
C GLN A 89 -8.26 -5.21 -5.46
N PRO A 90 -9.43 -5.89 -5.32
CA PRO A 90 -9.50 -7.31 -5.60
C PRO A 90 -8.97 -7.66 -6.99
N ASN A 91 -8.09 -8.64 -7.08
CA ASN A 91 -7.44 -9.09 -8.33
C ASN A 91 -6.55 -8.06 -9.07
N ASN A 92 -6.22 -6.91 -8.46
CA ASN A 92 -5.39 -5.88 -9.09
C ASN A 92 -3.88 -6.12 -8.84
N PHE A 93 -3.53 -6.78 -7.74
CA PHE A 93 -2.17 -7.20 -7.43
C PHE A 93 -2.06 -8.72 -7.38
N ALA A 94 -0.93 -9.26 -7.85
CA ALA A 94 -0.64 -10.67 -7.78
C ALA A 94 0.84 -10.90 -7.44
N THR A 95 1.10 -11.90 -6.61
CA THR A 95 2.45 -12.37 -6.30
C THR A 95 2.53 -13.88 -6.53
N LYS A 96 3.70 -14.34 -6.98
CA LYS A 96 4.01 -15.77 -7.11
C LYS A 96 4.83 -16.29 -5.93
N ASP A 97 5.12 -15.42 -4.97
CA ASP A 97 5.92 -15.78 -3.80
C ASP A 97 5.08 -16.62 -2.82
N PRO A 98 5.42 -17.91 -2.61
CA PRO A 98 4.67 -18.80 -1.74
C PRO A 98 4.80 -18.46 -0.25
N SER A 99 5.75 -17.59 0.13
CA SER A 99 5.93 -17.14 1.50
C SER A 99 4.98 -16.01 1.91
N VAL A 100 4.26 -15.43 0.93
CA VAL A 100 3.34 -14.32 1.16
C VAL A 100 2.02 -14.84 1.67
N LYS A 101 1.57 -14.28 2.79
CA LYS A 101 0.22 -14.54 3.29
C LYS A 101 -0.78 -13.60 2.63
N THR A 102 -1.72 -14.16 1.89
CA THR A 102 -2.79 -13.41 1.22
C THR A 102 -4.09 -13.53 1.99
N LEU A 103 -4.76 -12.39 2.20
CA LEU A 103 -6.08 -12.29 2.81
C LEU A 103 -7.01 -11.56 1.86
N HIS A 104 -8.18 -12.15 1.60
CA HIS A 104 -9.18 -11.59 0.70
C HIS A 104 -10.33 -10.99 1.49
N TYR A 105 -10.60 -9.71 1.28
CA TYR A 105 -11.74 -9.00 1.84
C TYR A 105 -12.70 -8.57 0.73
N ARG A 106 -13.90 -8.14 1.10
CA ARG A 106 -14.93 -7.73 0.13
C ARG A 106 -14.47 -6.61 -0.80
N ASN A 107 -13.68 -5.66 -0.30
CA ASN A 107 -13.33 -4.42 -1.00
C ASN A 107 -11.84 -4.35 -1.39
N TYR A 108 -11.00 -5.24 -0.88
CA TYR A 108 -9.57 -5.25 -1.12
C TYR A 108 -8.94 -6.61 -0.79
N ASP A 109 -7.78 -6.84 -1.37
CA ASP A 109 -6.89 -7.94 -1.03
C ASP A 109 -5.70 -7.39 -0.24
N VAL A 110 -5.18 -8.19 0.69
CA VAL A 110 -4.02 -7.87 1.51
C VAL A 110 -2.96 -8.95 1.34
N PHE A 111 -1.74 -8.53 1.05
CA PHE A 111 -0.57 -9.39 0.86
C PHE A 111 0.47 -9.04 1.90
N ILE A 112 0.74 -9.96 2.83
CA ILE A 112 1.66 -9.77 3.95
C ILE A 112 2.98 -10.45 3.61
N PHE A 113 4.02 -9.65 3.42
CA PHE A 113 5.38 -10.12 3.15
C PHE A 113 6.15 -10.23 4.46
N HIS A 114 6.90 -11.31 4.63
CA HIS A 114 7.64 -11.65 5.87
C HIS A 114 6.77 -11.59 7.14
N PRO A 115 5.64 -12.32 7.19
CA PRO A 115 4.77 -12.30 8.36
C PRO A 115 5.53 -12.80 9.60
N THR A 116 5.91 -11.88 10.48
CA THR A 116 6.41 -12.18 11.82
C THR A 116 5.22 -12.12 12.77
N LYS A 117 4.92 -13.24 13.42
CA LYS A 117 3.85 -13.37 14.40
C LYS A 117 4.44 -13.45 15.81
#